data_AF-A0A9N7V951-F1
#
_entry.id   AF-A0A9N7V951-F1
#
_cell.length_a   1.000
_cell.length_b   1.000
_cell.length_c   1.000
_cell.angle_alpha   90.00
_cell.angle_beta   90.00
_cell.angle_gamma   90.00
#
_symmetry.space_group_name_H-M   'P 1'
#
loop_
_entity.id
_entity.type
_entity.pdbx_description
1 polymer ?
#
loop_
_entity_poly.entity_id
_entity_poly.type
_entity_poly.pdbx_seq_one_letter_code
_entity_poly.pdbx_strand_id
1 'polypeptide(L)'
;SLWPKIGVPLKVVRTKENKLSNRFFPYDEIETEAVLAIDDDIIMLTSDELQFGYEVWREFPDRLVGYPGRLHLWDHEMGKWKYESEWTNEVSMVLTGAAFYHKYFNYLYTYKMPGDIKNWVDAHMNCEDIAMNFLVANITGKAPIKVTPRKKFKCPECTAIDGLSLDQTHMVERSECINKFASVFGTMPLKVVEHRADPVLYKDDFPEKLKSFPNIGSL
;
A
#
# COMPACT_ATOMS: atom_id res chain seq x y z
N SER A 1 -2.02 -27.59 12.09
CA SER A 1 -2.92 -26.84 11.20
C SER A 1 -2.84 -27.46 9.82
N LEU A 2 -3.97 -27.84 9.20
CA LEU A 2 -4.00 -28.31 7.81
C LEU A 2 -4.21 -27.10 6.90
N TRP A 3 -3.35 -26.93 5.90
CA TRP A 3 -3.52 -25.90 4.88
C TRP A 3 -4.87 -26.07 4.16
N PRO A 4 -5.54 -24.98 3.76
CA PRO A 4 -6.81 -25.06 3.05
C PRO A 4 -6.64 -25.81 1.72
N LYS A 5 -7.64 -26.62 1.35
CA LYS A 5 -7.69 -27.24 0.03
C LYS A 5 -8.08 -26.18 -0.99
N ILE A 6 -7.10 -25.62 -1.68
CA ILE A 6 -7.30 -24.60 -2.70
C ILE A 6 -7.11 -25.18 -4.11
N GLY A 7 -7.90 -24.69 -5.07
CA GLY A 7 -7.82 -25.09 -6.48
C GLY A 7 -6.75 -24.37 -7.29
N VAL A 8 -6.01 -23.45 -6.66
CA VAL A 8 -4.92 -22.66 -7.26
C VAL A 8 -3.58 -23.09 -6.67
N PRO A 9 -2.46 -22.98 -7.40
CA PRO A 9 -1.14 -23.31 -6.86
C PRO A 9 -0.81 -22.48 -5.61
N LEU A 10 -0.39 -23.14 -4.53
CA LEU A 10 0.19 -22.50 -3.35
C LEU A 10 1.71 -22.63 -3.38
N LYS A 11 2.41 -21.51 -3.24
CA LYS A 11 3.86 -21.46 -3.10
C LYS A 11 4.21 -20.70 -1.83
N VAL A 12 5.12 -21.24 -1.04
CA VAL A 12 5.66 -20.59 0.17
C VAL A 12 7.13 -20.34 -0.06
N VAL A 13 7.50 -19.08 -0.22
CA VAL A 13 8.89 -18.66 -0.42
C VAL A 13 9.47 -18.21 0.91
N ARG A 14 10.51 -18.89 1.39
CA ARG A 14 11.23 -18.52 2.61
C ARG A 14 12.50 -17.77 2.25
N THR A 15 12.61 -16.52 2.68
CA THR A 15 13.81 -15.71 2.46
C THR A 15 14.92 -16.03 3.46
N LYS A 16 16.15 -15.61 3.15
CA LYS A 16 17.34 -15.89 3.97
C LYS A 16 17.44 -14.98 5.20
N GLU A 17 16.93 -13.75 5.10
CA GLU A 17 17.04 -12.71 6.11
C GLU A 17 15.68 -12.03 6.29
N ASN A 18 15.40 -11.53 7.49
CA ASN A 18 14.20 -10.75 7.76
C ASN A 18 14.38 -9.30 7.27
N LYS A 19 13.78 -8.98 6.12
CA LYS A 19 13.80 -7.65 5.49
C LYS A 19 12.41 -7.33 4.98
N LEU A 20 11.91 -6.11 5.23
CA LEU A 20 10.60 -5.68 4.73
C LEU A 20 10.52 -5.69 3.19
N SER A 21 11.61 -5.31 2.50
CA SER A 21 11.62 -5.26 1.04
C SER A 21 11.53 -6.63 0.36
N ASN A 22 11.69 -7.74 1.09
CA ASN A 22 11.63 -9.10 0.54
C ASN A 22 10.32 -9.39 -0.21
N ARG A 23 9.20 -8.78 0.22
CA ARG A 23 7.89 -8.93 -0.43
C ARG A 23 7.84 -8.34 -1.85
N PHE A 24 8.76 -7.45 -2.20
CA PHE A 24 8.86 -6.81 -3.51
C PHE A 24 9.93 -7.43 -4.41
N PHE A 25 10.58 -8.50 -3.97
CA PHE A 25 11.49 -9.22 -4.85
C PHE A 25 10.71 -9.87 -5.99
N PRO A 26 11.17 -9.79 -7.25
CA PRO A 26 10.47 -10.35 -8.40
C PRO A 26 10.71 -11.87 -8.48
N TYR A 27 10.05 -12.61 -7.59
CA TYR A 27 10.09 -14.08 -7.57
C TYR A 27 9.51 -14.66 -8.87
N ASP A 28 10.12 -15.73 -9.38
CA ASP A 28 9.67 -16.43 -10.60
C ASP A 28 8.27 -17.04 -10.42
N GLU A 29 7.86 -17.31 -9.18
CA GLU A 29 6.51 -17.75 -8.83
C GLU A 29 5.42 -16.70 -9.08
N ILE A 30 5.78 -15.42 -9.28
CA ILE A 30 4.82 -14.35 -9.59
C ILE A 30 4.56 -14.29 -11.10
N GLU A 31 3.62 -15.13 -11.54
CA GLU A 31 3.27 -15.25 -12.95
C GLU A 31 2.27 -14.17 -13.40
N THR A 32 1.42 -13.65 -12.51
CA THR A 32 0.37 -12.66 -12.80
C THR A 32 0.92 -11.24 -12.96
N GLU A 33 0.25 -10.41 -13.77
CA GLU A 33 0.57 -8.98 -13.87
C GLU A 33 0.18 -8.21 -12.61
N ALA A 34 -1.00 -8.49 -12.08
CA ALA A 34 -1.47 -7.93 -10.81
C ALA A 34 -0.83 -8.66 -9.63
N VAL A 35 -0.34 -7.90 -8.65
CA VAL A 35 0.09 -8.40 -7.35
C VAL A 35 -0.77 -7.73 -6.28
N LEU A 36 -1.47 -8.54 -5.50
CA LEU A 36 -2.04 -8.10 -4.23
C LEU A 36 -0.98 -8.28 -3.15
N ALA A 37 -0.54 -7.18 -2.55
CA ALA A 37 0.24 -7.23 -1.33
C ALA A 37 -0.66 -6.92 -0.14
N ILE A 38 -0.53 -7.75 0.90
CA ILE A 38 -1.34 -7.71 2.10
C ILE A 38 -0.46 -7.99 3.31
N ASP A 39 -0.59 -7.21 4.38
CA ASP A 39 0.08 -7.50 5.65
C ASP A 39 -0.62 -8.67 6.35
N ASP A 40 0.12 -9.44 7.14
CA ASP A 40 -0.36 -10.68 7.76
C ASP A 40 -1.34 -10.45 8.93
N ASP A 41 -1.50 -9.21 9.37
CA ASP A 41 -2.47 -8.76 10.38
C ASP A 41 -3.77 -8.18 9.76
N ILE A 42 -3.90 -8.19 8.43
CA ILE A 42 -5.06 -7.63 7.71
C ILE A 42 -6.14 -8.70 7.56
N ILE A 43 -7.03 -8.79 8.55
CA ILE A 43 -8.09 -9.80 8.57
C ILE A 43 -9.49 -9.29 8.19
N MET A 44 -9.68 -7.97 8.06
CA MET A 44 -11.01 -7.35 7.90
C MET A 44 -11.36 -7.00 6.44
N LEU A 45 -10.57 -7.45 5.46
CA LEU A 45 -10.91 -7.28 4.05
C LEU A 45 -11.96 -8.30 3.63
N THR A 46 -13.07 -7.81 3.08
CA THR A 46 -14.10 -8.69 2.53
C THR A 46 -13.74 -9.17 1.12
N SER A 47 -14.35 -10.26 0.66
CA SER A 47 -14.24 -10.71 -0.74
C SER A 47 -14.67 -9.63 -1.73
N ASP A 48 -15.69 -8.85 -1.38
CA ASP A 48 -16.21 -7.76 -2.20
C ASP A 48 -15.20 -6.62 -2.32
N GLU A 49 -14.54 -6.27 -1.21
CA GLU A 49 -13.45 -5.30 -1.22
C GLU A 49 -12.31 -5.78 -2.12
N LEU A 50 -11.84 -7.02 -1.93
CA LEU A 50 -10.77 -7.61 -2.74
C LEU A 50 -11.10 -7.61 -4.24
N GLN A 51 -12.30 -8.05 -4.59
CA GLN A 51 -12.76 -8.10 -5.98
C GLN A 51 -12.85 -6.69 -6.57
N PHE A 52 -13.46 -5.74 -5.85
CA PHE A 52 -13.58 -4.36 -6.32
C PHE A 52 -12.20 -3.69 -6.46
N GLY A 53 -11.30 -3.88 -5.50
CA GLY A 53 -9.93 -3.35 -5.57
C GLY A 53 -9.18 -3.88 -6.79
N TYR A 54 -9.35 -5.16 -7.13
CA TYR A 54 -8.79 -5.74 -8.34
C TYR A 54 -9.43 -5.17 -9.62
N GLU A 55 -10.74 -4.99 -9.66
CA GLU A 55 -11.44 -4.36 -10.79
C GLU A 55 -10.97 -2.93 -11.02
N VAL A 56 -10.81 -2.13 -9.96
CA VAL A 56 -10.24 -0.78 -10.07
C VAL A 56 -8.79 -0.84 -10.56
N TRP A 57 -7.97 -1.78 -10.08
CA TRP A 57 -6.60 -1.94 -10.58
C TRP A 57 -6.56 -2.25 -12.07
N ARG A 58 -7.49 -3.07 -12.59
CA ARG A 58 -7.55 -3.36 -14.03
C ARG A 58 -7.78 -2.12 -14.90
N GLU A 59 -8.49 -1.12 -14.38
CA GLU A 59 -8.69 0.17 -15.07
C GLU A 59 -7.50 1.12 -14.92
N PHE A 60 -6.68 0.92 -13.88
CA PHE A 60 -5.51 1.75 -13.57
C PHE A 60 -4.24 0.90 -13.30
N PRO A 61 -3.83 0.02 -14.23
CA PRO A 61 -2.78 -0.98 -13.95
C PRO A 61 -1.40 -0.35 -13.72
N ASP A 62 -1.20 0.89 -14.17
CA ASP A 62 0.03 1.63 -13.98
C ASP A 62 0.12 2.36 -12.62
N ARG A 63 -0.87 2.21 -11.74
CA ARG A 63 -0.90 2.88 -10.42
C ARG A 63 -0.96 1.89 -9.26
N LEU A 64 -0.58 2.36 -8.09
CA LEU A 64 -0.92 1.70 -6.83
C LEU A 64 -2.40 1.90 -6.53
N VAL A 65 -3.14 0.81 -6.34
CA VAL A 65 -4.58 0.82 -6.03
C VAL A 65 -4.81 0.12 -4.70
N GLY A 66 -5.38 0.77 -3.69
CA GLY A 66 -5.50 0.13 -2.38
C GLY A 66 -6.23 0.92 -1.32
N TYR A 67 -6.20 0.42 -0.08
CA TYR A 67 -7.13 0.84 0.96
C TYR A 67 -6.54 1.84 1.96
N PRO A 68 -5.38 1.65 2.62
CA PRO A 68 -4.92 2.63 3.59
C PRO A 68 -4.30 3.84 2.87
N GLY A 69 -5.05 4.95 2.82
CA GLY A 69 -4.56 6.22 2.28
C GLY A 69 -3.71 6.97 3.30
N ARG A 70 -2.64 7.63 2.83
CA ARG A 70 -1.74 8.49 3.61
C ARG A 70 -1.32 9.73 2.82
N LEU A 71 -0.77 10.70 3.52
CA LEU A 71 -0.44 12.00 2.96
C LEU A 71 1.00 12.41 3.29
N HIS A 72 1.64 13.09 2.35
CA HIS A 72 2.83 13.88 2.61
C HIS A 72 2.42 15.36 2.64
N LEU A 73 2.94 16.10 3.59
CA LEU A 73 2.68 17.53 3.75
C LEU A 73 4.00 18.29 3.79
N TRP A 74 4.03 19.52 3.27
CA TRP A 74 5.14 20.41 3.49
C TRP A 74 4.97 21.13 4.83
N ASP A 75 5.90 20.91 5.75
CA ASP A 75 5.97 21.68 6.99
C ASP A 75 6.74 22.98 6.71
N HIS A 76 6.00 24.09 6.69
CA HIS A 76 6.57 25.42 6.42
C HIS A 76 7.46 25.93 7.55
N GLU A 77 7.24 25.49 8.79
CA GLU A 77 8.05 25.93 9.94
C GLU A 77 9.40 25.20 9.96
N MET A 78 9.39 23.91 9.66
CA MET A 78 10.61 23.09 9.62
C MET A 78 11.33 23.10 8.27
N GLY A 79 10.65 23.56 7.21
CA GLY A 79 11.19 23.53 5.84
C GLY A 79 11.45 22.11 5.35
N LYS A 80 10.59 21.16 5.72
CA LYS A 80 10.75 19.73 5.45
C LYS A 80 9.41 19.07 5.12
N TRP A 81 9.46 17.93 4.45
CA TRP A 81 8.28 17.10 4.26
C TRP A 81 7.92 16.35 5.54
N LYS A 82 6.64 16.16 5.80
CA LYS A 82 6.10 15.43 6.95
C LYS A 82 5.19 14.30 6.45
N TYR A 83 5.29 13.14 7.08
CA TYR A 83 4.32 12.05 6.91
C TYR A 83 3.09 12.35 7.76
N GLU A 84 1.91 12.28 7.15
CA GLU A 84 0.63 12.48 7.82
C GLU A 84 -0.22 11.21 7.76
N SER A 85 -0.67 10.79 8.95
CA SER A 85 -1.44 9.56 9.16
C SER A 85 -2.92 9.82 9.41
N GLU A 86 -3.28 11.07 9.68
CA GLU A 86 -4.65 11.50 9.89
C GLU A 86 -5.48 11.48 8.60
N TRP A 87 -6.79 11.35 8.79
CA TRP A 87 -7.76 11.25 7.71
C TRP A 87 -8.12 12.64 7.20
N THR A 88 -7.52 13.04 6.09
CA THR A 88 -7.90 14.26 5.38
C THR A 88 -8.74 13.93 4.15
N ASN A 89 -9.16 14.97 3.41
CA ASN A 89 -9.81 14.79 2.10
C ASN A 89 -8.80 14.42 1.00
N GLU A 90 -7.52 14.45 1.33
CA GLU A 90 -6.41 14.33 0.41
C GLU A 90 -5.65 13.02 0.63
N VAL A 91 -5.17 12.44 -0.45
CA VAL A 91 -4.29 11.27 -0.43
C VAL A 91 -3.15 11.49 -1.42
N SER A 92 -1.97 11.01 -1.05
CA SER A 92 -0.81 11.01 -1.95
C SER A 92 -0.07 9.69 -1.96
N MET A 93 -0.39 8.81 -1.01
CA MET A 93 0.16 7.49 -0.87
C MET A 93 -0.93 6.48 -0.53
N VAL A 94 -0.78 5.27 -1.04
CA VAL A 94 -1.54 4.09 -0.61
C VAL A 94 -0.55 3.09 -0.03
N LEU A 95 -0.77 2.65 1.20
CA LEU A 95 0.15 1.71 1.85
C LEU A 95 0.03 0.32 1.21
N THR A 96 1.16 -0.32 0.92
CA THR A 96 1.20 -1.63 0.27
C THR A 96 0.70 -2.77 1.14
N GLY A 97 0.43 -2.51 2.42
CA GLY A 97 -0.18 -3.46 3.35
C GLY A 97 -1.59 -3.91 2.99
N ALA A 98 -2.26 -3.21 2.08
CA ALA A 98 -3.40 -3.75 1.36
C ALA A 98 -3.54 -2.98 0.04
N ALA A 99 -2.84 -3.44 -0.99
CA ALA A 99 -2.85 -2.78 -2.30
C ALA A 99 -2.54 -3.74 -3.45
N PHE A 100 -3.12 -3.42 -4.60
CA PHE A 100 -2.82 -3.97 -5.90
C PHE A 100 -1.83 -3.08 -6.65
N TYR A 101 -0.87 -3.70 -7.32
CA TYR A 101 0.05 -3.03 -8.23
C TYR A 101 0.57 -3.99 -9.30
N HIS A 102 1.21 -3.44 -10.33
CA HIS A 102 1.77 -4.25 -11.42
C HIS A 102 3.12 -4.86 -11.02
N LYS A 103 3.35 -6.16 -11.31
CA LYS A 103 4.59 -6.89 -10.97
C LYS A 103 5.87 -6.23 -11.48
N TYR A 104 5.78 -5.43 -12.54
CA TYR A 104 6.90 -4.62 -13.05
C TYR A 104 7.53 -3.74 -11.96
N PHE A 105 6.73 -3.24 -11.01
CA PHE A 105 7.24 -2.46 -9.90
C PHE A 105 8.09 -3.28 -8.91
N ASN A 106 7.92 -4.61 -8.82
CA ASN A 106 8.83 -5.48 -8.05
C ASN A 106 10.24 -5.48 -8.64
N TYR A 107 10.33 -5.61 -9.97
CA TYR A 107 11.61 -5.54 -10.68
C TYR A 107 12.28 -4.18 -10.48
N LEU A 108 11.52 -3.10 -10.64
CA LEU A 108 12.03 -1.75 -10.47
C LEU A 108 12.47 -1.47 -9.03
N TYR A 109 11.67 -1.89 -8.05
CA TYR A 109 11.99 -1.72 -6.64
C TYR A 109 13.28 -2.45 -6.28
N THR A 110 13.46 -3.66 -6.79
CA THR A 110 14.60 -4.51 -6.45
C THR A 110 15.88 -4.06 -7.15
N TYR A 111 15.81 -3.70 -8.43
CA TYR A 111 16.99 -3.52 -9.28
C TYR A 111 17.22 -2.11 -9.80
N LYS A 112 16.21 -1.24 -9.75
CA LYS A 112 16.25 0.11 -10.34
C LYS A 112 15.92 1.23 -9.35
N MET A 113 15.69 0.90 -8.07
CA MET A 113 15.47 1.90 -7.04
C MET A 113 16.70 2.83 -6.94
N PRO A 114 16.54 4.15 -7.03
CA PRO A 114 17.66 5.08 -7.02
C PRO A 114 18.44 5.09 -5.71
N GLY A 115 19.76 5.33 -5.82
CA GLY A 115 20.65 5.56 -4.70
C GLY A 115 20.67 4.41 -3.69
N ASP A 116 20.57 4.76 -2.41
CA ASP A 116 20.61 3.85 -1.26
C ASP A 116 19.22 3.62 -0.64
N ILE A 117 18.13 4.00 -1.31
CA ILE A 117 16.76 3.93 -0.76
C ILE A 117 16.40 2.52 -0.29
N LYS A 118 16.67 1.49 -1.10
CA LYS A 118 16.38 0.10 -0.72
C LYS A 118 17.18 -0.31 0.53
N ASN A 119 18.46 0.08 0.59
CA ASN A 119 19.31 -0.22 1.75
C ASN A 119 18.84 0.53 3.00
N TRP A 120 18.37 1.77 2.84
CA TRP A 120 17.76 2.56 3.92
C TRP A 120 16.53 1.85 4.49
N VAL A 121 15.60 1.42 3.62
CA VAL A 121 14.40 0.66 4.02
C VAL A 121 14.78 -0.61 4.77
N ASP A 122 15.73 -1.39 4.24
CA ASP A 122 16.16 -2.64 4.86
C ASP A 122 16.86 -2.43 6.20
N ALA A 123 17.60 -1.33 6.38
CA ALA A 123 18.31 -1.02 7.62
C ALA A 123 17.38 -0.47 8.72
N HIS A 124 16.32 0.25 8.35
CA HIS A 124 15.39 0.85 9.31
C HIS A 124 14.16 -0.02 9.57
N MET A 125 13.93 -1.09 8.78
CA MET A 125 12.73 -1.93 8.86
C MET A 125 11.44 -1.08 8.82
N ASN A 126 11.41 -0.10 7.92
CA ASN A 126 10.30 0.85 7.76
C ASN A 126 10.29 1.42 6.32
N CYS A 127 9.21 2.09 5.94
CA CYS A 127 9.09 2.93 4.73
C CYS A 127 9.20 2.21 3.37
N GLU A 128 9.07 0.88 3.34
CA GLU A 128 9.06 0.11 2.11
C GLU A 128 7.89 0.50 1.20
N ASP A 129 6.74 0.79 1.80
CA ASP A 129 5.53 1.28 1.15
C ASP A 129 5.67 2.71 0.62
N ILE A 130 6.29 3.62 1.41
CA ILE A 130 6.62 4.98 0.97
C ILE A 130 7.56 4.92 -0.23
N ALA A 131 8.60 4.08 -0.18
CA ALA A 131 9.53 3.90 -1.29
C ALA A 131 8.82 3.38 -2.56
N MET A 132 7.85 2.47 -2.40
CA MET A 132 7.04 2.00 -3.52
C MET A 132 6.17 3.13 -4.11
N ASN A 133 5.54 3.96 -3.28
CA ASN A 133 4.77 5.11 -3.76
C ASN A 133 5.64 6.14 -4.50
N PHE A 134 6.83 6.43 -3.98
CA PHE A 134 7.81 7.30 -4.67
C PHE A 134 8.20 6.73 -6.03
N LEU A 135 8.53 5.44 -6.09
CA LEU A 135 8.92 4.77 -7.32
C LEU A 135 7.83 4.84 -8.38
N VAL A 136 6.60 4.45 -8.02
CA VAL A 136 5.45 4.44 -8.94
C VAL A 136 5.10 5.84 -9.40
N ALA A 137 5.04 6.82 -8.47
CA ALA A 137 4.71 8.20 -8.80
C ALA A 137 5.78 8.86 -9.69
N ASN A 138 7.06 8.57 -9.44
CA ASN A 138 8.16 9.09 -10.25
C ASN A 138 8.14 8.54 -11.69
N ILE A 139 7.85 7.25 -11.85
CA ILE A 139 7.84 6.60 -13.17
C ILE A 139 6.61 6.99 -13.99
N THR A 140 5.45 7.09 -13.34
CA THR A 140 4.17 7.30 -14.06
C THR A 140 3.73 8.76 -14.08
N GLY A 141 4.27 9.58 -13.20
CA GLY A 141 3.77 10.94 -12.96
C GLY A 141 2.33 10.97 -12.45
N LYS A 142 1.82 9.89 -11.82
CA LYS A 142 0.43 9.76 -11.39
C LYS A 142 0.34 9.51 -9.89
N ALA A 143 -0.72 10.01 -9.27
CA ALA A 143 -1.08 9.71 -7.88
C ALA A 143 -1.67 8.29 -7.77
N PRO A 144 -1.62 7.66 -6.59
CA PRO A 144 -2.28 6.37 -6.35
C PRO A 144 -3.82 6.49 -6.43
N ILE A 145 -4.50 5.35 -6.49
CA ILE A 145 -5.97 5.26 -6.40
C ILE A 145 -6.36 4.68 -5.05
N LYS A 146 -6.96 5.51 -4.20
CA LYS A 146 -7.60 5.06 -2.97
C LYS A 146 -8.93 4.39 -3.32
N VAL A 147 -9.16 3.17 -2.83
CA VAL A 147 -10.44 2.46 -2.99
C VAL A 147 -11.18 2.36 -1.67
N THR A 148 -12.51 2.42 -1.74
CA THR A 148 -13.47 2.16 -0.65
C THR A 148 -13.29 3.08 0.58
N PRO A 149 -14.26 3.18 1.51
CA PRO A 149 -14.09 4.02 2.70
C PRO A 149 -13.08 3.44 3.70
N ARG A 150 -12.52 2.24 3.48
CA ARG A 150 -11.72 1.53 4.48
C ARG A 150 -10.51 2.37 4.88
N LYS A 151 -10.43 2.65 6.18
CA LYS A 151 -9.44 3.55 6.77
C LYS A 151 -8.34 2.75 7.46
N LYS A 152 -8.70 1.97 8.47
CA LYS A 152 -7.77 1.14 9.22
C LYS A 152 -8.14 -0.32 9.06
N PHE A 153 -7.12 -1.15 9.10
CA PHE A 153 -7.26 -2.55 9.41
C PHE A 153 -6.85 -2.72 10.87
N LYS A 154 -7.70 -3.36 11.66
CA LYS A 154 -7.45 -3.73 13.03
C LYS A 154 -7.38 -5.25 13.02
N CYS A 155 -6.41 -5.79 13.72
CA CYS A 155 -6.36 -7.19 14.07
C CYS A 155 -6.80 -7.31 15.54
N PRO A 156 -8.05 -7.70 15.83
CA PRO A 156 -8.54 -7.84 17.21
C PRO A 156 -7.79 -8.96 17.96
N GLU A 157 -7.26 -9.94 17.24
CA GLU A 157 -6.54 -11.10 17.77
C GLU A 157 -5.04 -10.84 17.95
N CYS A 158 -4.51 -9.77 17.37
CA CYS A 158 -3.12 -9.39 17.52
C CYS A 158 -2.96 -8.67 18.86
N THR A 159 -2.24 -9.28 19.79
CA THR A 159 -1.81 -8.61 21.01
C THR A 159 -0.98 -7.39 20.64
N ALA A 160 -1.28 -6.22 21.24
CA ALA A 160 -0.66 -4.92 20.98
C ALA A 160 0.83 -4.83 21.41
N ILE A 161 1.59 -5.91 21.30
CA ILE A 161 2.92 -6.08 21.85
C ILE A 161 3.99 -6.09 20.74
N ASP A 162 3.63 -6.45 19.49
CA ASP A 162 4.63 -6.74 18.42
C ASP A 162 4.45 -5.96 17.10
N GLY A 163 3.60 -4.93 17.05
CA GLY A 163 3.36 -4.15 15.82
C GLY A 163 4.38 -3.05 15.58
N LEU A 164 5.02 -3.00 14.41
CA LEU A 164 6.01 -1.96 14.04
C LEU A 164 5.49 -0.52 14.20
N SER A 165 4.19 -0.30 13.97
CA SER A 165 3.57 1.02 14.09
C SER A 165 3.30 1.49 15.52
N LEU A 166 3.54 0.64 16.53
CA LEU A 166 3.37 0.97 17.94
C LEU A 166 4.59 1.71 18.52
N ASP A 167 5.72 1.67 17.82
CA ASP A 167 6.88 2.48 18.17
C ASP A 167 6.55 3.97 18.01
N GLN A 168 6.84 4.75 19.04
CA GLN A 168 6.60 6.19 19.05
C GLN A 168 7.48 6.93 18.03
N THR A 169 8.63 6.35 17.64
CA THR A 169 9.49 6.91 16.58
C THR A 169 9.00 6.62 15.17
N HIS A 170 8.09 5.65 15.00
CA HIS A 170 7.68 5.15 13.68
C HIS A 170 7.20 6.26 12.73
N MET A 171 6.43 7.22 13.23
CA MET A 171 5.92 8.34 12.43
C MET A 171 7.00 9.39 12.10
N VAL A 172 7.97 9.57 13.01
CA VAL A 172 9.12 10.45 12.81
C VAL A 172 10.01 9.88 11.73
N GLU A 173 10.37 8.61 11.83
CA GLU A 173 11.15 7.87 10.82
C GLU A 173 10.50 7.92 9.43
N ARG A 174 9.17 7.79 9.36
CA ARG A 174 8.46 7.92 8.09
C ARG A 174 8.57 9.31 7.47
N SER A 175 8.59 10.36 8.28
CA SER A 175 8.85 11.71 7.79
C SER A 175 10.31 11.84 7.30
N GLU A 176 11.27 11.23 7.99
CA GLU A 176 12.67 11.19 7.55
C GLU A 176 12.85 10.45 6.22
N CYS A 177 12.16 9.32 6.05
CA CYS A 177 12.12 8.56 4.80
C CYS A 177 11.64 9.43 3.63
N ILE A 178 10.54 10.18 3.79
CA ILE A 178 10.02 11.06 2.72
C ILE A 178 11.10 12.09 2.31
N ASN A 179 11.75 12.74 3.28
CA ASN A 179 12.78 13.74 2.99
C ASN A 179 14.00 13.11 2.31
N LYS A 180 14.49 11.98 2.82
CA LYS A 180 15.61 11.23 2.24
C LYS A 180 15.29 10.80 0.81
N PHE A 181 14.11 10.24 0.56
CA PHE A 181 13.73 9.77 -0.76
C PHE A 181 13.58 10.94 -1.72
N ALA A 182 12.95 12.05 -1.31
CA ALA A 182 12.85 13.25 -2.12
C ALA A 182 14.23 13.81 -2.51
N SER A 183 15.20 13.78 -1.58
CA SER A 183 16.58 14.16 -1.87
C SER A 183 17.25 13.23 -2.88
N VAL A 184 17.07 11.92 -2.77
CA VAL A 184 17.68 10.94 -3.69
C VAL A 184 17.04 10.98 -5.09
N PHE A 185 15.71 11.15 -5.16
CA PHE A 185 15.00 11.33 -6.44
C PHE A 185 15.23 12.73 -7.06
N GLY A 186 15.70 13.71 -6.27
CA GLY A 186 15.94 15.08 -6.72
C GLY A 186 14.68 15.95 -6.85
N THR A 187 13.52 15.41 -6.51
CA THR A 187 12.22 16.09 -6.53
C THR A 187 11.26 15.40 -5.55
N MET A 188 10.11 16.02 -5.28
CA MET A 188 8.98 15.34 -4.63
C MET A 188 8.08 14.72 -5.71
N PRO A 189 8.13 13.40 -5.97
CA PRO A 189 7.32 12.77 -7.00
C PRO A 189 5.87 12.52 -6.57
N LEU A 190 5.61 12.46 -5.25
CA LEU A 190 4.27 12.19 -4.73
C LEU A 190 3.30 13.29 -5.14
N LYS A 191 2.07 12.90 -5.50
CA LYS A 191 1.02 13.82 -5.95
C LYS A 191 -0.19 13.71 -5.05
N VAL A 192 -0.62 14.85 -4.53
CA VAL A 192 -1.84 14.95 -3.73
C VAL A 192 -3.05 14.93 -4.65
N VAL A 193 -4.07 14.14 -4.29
CA VAL A 193 -5.36 14.08 -4.96
C VAL A 193 -6.48 13.96 -3.94
N GLU A 194 -7.65 14.48 -4.29
CA GLU A 194 -8.90 14.31 -3.55
C GLU A 194 -9.80 13.31 -4.27
N HIS A 195 -9.26 12.11 -4.54
CA HIS A 195 -9.95 11.10 -5.32
C HIS A 195 -10.02 9.76 -4.58
N ARG A 196 -11.20 9.15 -4.60
CA ARG A 196 -11.48 7.80 -4.14
C ARG A 196 -12.40 7.09 -5.13
N ALA A 197 -12.08 5.84 -5.44
CA ALA A 197 -12.96 4.96 -6.21
C ALA A 197 -13.86 4.17 -5.26
N ASP A 198 -15.17 4.25 -5.49
CA ASP A 198 -16.21 3.46 -4.85
C ASP A 198 -17.08 2.81 -5.95
N PRO A 199 -17.76 1.67 -5.68
CA PRO A 199 -18.78 1.17 -6.57
C PRO A 199 -19.85 2.22 -6.85
N VAL A 200 -20.45 2.19 -8.05
CA VAL A 200 -21.44 3.18 -8.49
C VAL A 200 -22.59 3.34 -7.50
N LEU A 201 -23.11 2.23 -6.95
CA LEU A 201 -24.24 2.23 -6.00
C LEU A 201 -23.81 2.27 -4.52
N TYR A 202 -22.56 2.66 -4.26
CA TYR A 202 -22.03 2.75 -2.90
C TYR A 202 -22.73 3.88 -2.13
N LYS A 203 -23.33 3.54 -0.98
CA LYS A 203 -24.19 4.41 -0.16
C LYS A 203 -25.46 4.96 -0.82
N ASP A 204 -25.73 4.62 -2.08
CA ASP A 204 -27.02 4.92 -2.69
C ASP A 204 -28.16 4.19 -1.96
N ASP A 205 -29.31 4.86 -1.84
CA ASP A 205 -30.56 4.28 -1.34
C ASP A 205 -31.13 3.31 -2.38
N PHE A 206 -30.58 2.11 -2.40
CA PHE A 206 -30.87 1.08 -3.39
C PHE A 206 -30.82 -0.30 -2.74
N PRO A 207 -31.68 -1.27 -3.12
CA PRO A 207 -31.73 -2.58 -2.48
C PRO A 207 -30.37 -3.31 -2.51
N GLU A 208 -29.87 -3.74 -1.34
CA GLU A 208 -28.55 -4.38 -1.20
C GLU A 208 -28.37 -5.60 -2.10
N LYS A 209 -29.43 -6.42 -2.26
CA LYS A 209 -29.42 -7.62 -3.11
C LYS A 209 -29.13 -7.33 -4.59
N LEU A 210 -29.31 -6.08 -5.01
CA LEU A 210 -29.06 -5.64 -6.38
C LEU A 210 -27.72 -4.90 -6.52
N LYS A 211 -27.01 -4.65 -5.43
CA LYS A 211 -25.65 -4.08 -5.47
C LYS A 211 -24.65 -5.19 -5.78
N SER A 212 -23.67 -4.90 -6.65
CA SER A 212 -22.61 -5.86 -6.98
C SER A 212 -21.66 -6.14 -5.81
N PHE A 213 -21.48 -5.16 -4.92
CA PHE A 213 -20.56 -5.23 -3.79
C PHE A 213 -21.27 -4.81 -2.48
N PRO A 214 -22.24 -5.59 -1.99
CA PRO A 214 -23.03 -5.23 -0.81
C PRO A 214 -22.20 -5.19 0.48
N ASN A 215 -21.07 -5.89 0.55
CA ASN A 215 -20.23 -5.98 1.75
C ASN A 215 -19.04 -4.99 1.75
N ILE A 216 -19.04 -3.96 0.89
CA ILE A 216 -18.00 -2.93 0.95
C ILE A 216 -18.21 -2.02 2.16
N GLY A 217 -17.17 -1.94 2.99
CA GLY A 217 -17.19 -1.15 4.23
C GLY A 217 -17.93 -1.81 5.39
N SER A 218 -18.39 -3.06 5.25
CA SER A 218 -18.87 -3.84 6.39
C SER A 218 -17.68 -4.19 7.32
N LEU A 219 -17.94 -4.21 8.63
CA LEU A 219 -17.05 -4.76 9.66
C LEU A 219 -17.78 -5.90 10.34
#